data_AF-A0A2E5RHF3-F1
#
_entry.id   AF-A0A2E5RHF3-F1
#
_cell.length_a   1.000
_cell.length_b   1.000
_cell.length_c   1.000
_cell.angle_alpha   90.00
_cell.angle_beta   90.00
_cell.angle_gamma   90.00
#
_symmetry.space_group_name_H-M   'P 1'
#
loop_
_entity.id
_entity.type
_entity.pdbx_description
1 polymer ?
#
loop_
_entity_poly.entity_id
_entity_poly.type
_entity_poly.pdbx_seq_one_letter_code
_entity_poly.pdbx_strand_id
1 'polypeptide(L)' 'MALQGSLGKQKKIQAKTVTYSALSTQKMTDLADIDVTDRDEGSLIIYDSSSQTFKVKSNIQNSNTYIVGGSF' A
#
# COMPACT_ATOMS: atom_id res chain seq x y z
N MET A 1 -29.28 23.88 -54.40
CA MET A 1 -28.89 23.00 -53.28
C MET A 1 -27.41 23.29 -53.01
N ALA A 2 -27.06 23.91 -51.88
CA ALA A 2 -25.68 24.29 -51.58
C ALA A 2 -25.06 23.26 -50.63
N LEU A 3 -23.90 22.71 -50.99
CA LEU A 3 -23.17 21.73 -50.20
C LEU A 3 -22.25 22.47 -49.22
N GLN A 4 -22.64 22.50 -47.94
CA GLN A 4 -21.86 23.16 -46.89
C GLN A 4 -20.81 22.19 -46.33
N GLY A 5 -19.55 22.39 -46.73
CA GLY A 5 -18.41 21.62 -46.23
C GLY A 5 -17.91 22.14 -44.88
N SER A 6 -18.00 21.34 -43.82
CA SER A 6 -17.38 21.63 -42.53
C SER A 6 -15.91 21.20 -42.55
N LEU A 7 -14.99 22.16 -42.56
CA LEU A 7 -13.56 21.91 -42.37
C LEU A 7 -13.31 21.31 -40.97
N GLY A 8 -12.45 20.29 -40.94
CA GLY A 8 -12.29 19.32 -39.85
C GLY A 8 -12.11 19.94 -38.46
N LYS A 9 -12.88 19.42 -37.51
CA LYS A 9 -12.80 19.76 -36.08
C LYS A 9 -11.36 19.53 -35.61
N GLN A 10 -10.65 20.61 -35.25
CA GLN A 10 -9.32 20.52 -34.65
C GLN A 10 -9.41 19.66 -33.38
N LYS A 11 -8.77 18.48 -33.41
CA LYS A 11 -8.69 17.59 -32.25
C LYS A 11 -7.86 18.28 -31.18
N LYS A 12 -8.52 18.77 -30.13
CA LYS A 12 -7.85 19.30 -28.94
C LYS A 12 -7.06 18.18 -28.30
N ILE A 13 -5.73 18.28 -28.32
CA ILE A 13 -4.86 17.43 -27.51
C ILE A 13 -5.00 17.94 -26.08
N GLN A 14 -5.97 17.39 -25.36
CA GLN A 14 -6.11 17.65 -23.93
C GLN A 14 -5.00 16.84 -23.25
N ALA A 15 -4.04 17.52 -22.63
CA ALA A 15 -3.08 16.86 -21.75
C ALA A 15 -3.87 16.13 -20.66
N LYS A 16 -3.90 14.79 -20.73
CA LYS A 16 -4.50 13.97 -19.69
C LYS A 16 -3.60 14.12 -18.47
N THR A 17 -3.96 15.06 -17.60
CA THR A 17 -3.33 15.19 -16.29
C THR A 17 -3.65 13.90 -15.56
N VAL A 18 -2.68 12.99 -15.51
CA VAL A 18 -2.66 11.93 -14.51
C VAL A 18 -2.38 12.63 -13.20
N THR A 19 -3.43 13.18 -12.59
CA THR A 19 -3.46 13.30 -11.14
C THR A 19 -3.13 11.91 -10.64
N TYR A 20 -1.92 11.70 -10.13
CA TYR A 20 -1.62 10.57 -9.27
C TYR A 20 -2.72 10.61 -8.23
N SER A 21 -3.73 9.76 -8.43
CA SER A 21 -4.86 9.62 -7.52
C SER A 21 -4.22 9.53 -6.16
N ALA A 22 -4.67 10.42 -5.28
CA ALA A 22 -4.12 10.79 -3.98
C ALA A 22 -3.05 9.84 -3.45
N LEU A 23 -2.04 10.37 -2.77
CA LEU A 23 -1.27 9.63 -1.76
C LEU A 23 -2.26 9.00 -0.77
N SER A 24 -2.92 7.92 -1.19
CA SER A 24 -3.88 7.14 -0.46
C SER A 24 -2.98 6.57 0.58
N THR A 25 -3.10 7.06 1.80
CA THR A 25 -2.37 6.59 2.97
C THR A 25 -2.36 5.06 2.90
N GLN A 26 -1.28 4.49 2.36
CA GLN A 26 -1.23 3.06 2.11
C GLN A 26 -1.25 2.46 3.50
N LYS A 27 -2.34 1.74 3.78
CA LYS A 27 -2.48 1.06 5.05
C LYS A 27 -1.41 -0.03 5.05
N MET A 28 -0.85 -0.34 6.20
CA MET A 28 0.08 -1.48 6.31
C MET A 28 -0.53 -2.79 5.77
N THR A 29 -1.86 -2.90 5.81
CA THR A 29 -2.62 -4.02 5.26
C THR A 29 -2.65 -4.11 3.74
N ASP A 30 -2.23 -3.04 3.04
CA ASP A 30 -2.17 -2.96 1.57
C ASP A 30 -0.81 -3.43 1.02
N LEU A 31 0.15 -3.67 1.91
CA LEU A 31 1.48 -4.16 1.56
C LEU A 31 1.45 -5.69 1.44
N ALA A 32 1.81 -6.20 0.27
CA ALA A 32 1.73 -7.63 -0.05
C ALA A 32 2.69 -8.51 0.77
N ASP A 33 3.75 -7.91 1.33
CA ASP A 33 4.76 -8.55 2.17
C ASP A 33 4.42 -8.49 3.67
N ILE A 34 3.25 -7.95 4.04
CA ILE A 34 2.80 -7.87 5.44
C ILE A 34 1.58 -8.75 5.67
N ASP A 35 1.74 -9.73 6.56
CA ASP A 35 0.67 -10.55 7.08
C ASP A 35 0.13 -9.96 8.38
N VAL A 36 -1.11 -9.45 8.32
CA VAL A 36 -1.82 -8.78 9.42
C VAL A 36 -2.95 -9.64 10.01
N THR A 37 -3.00 -10.93 9.66
CA THR A 37 -4.09 -11.84 10.06
C THR A 37 -4.21 -12.00 11.57
N ASP A 38 -3.09 -12.08 12.28
CA ASP A 38 -3.02 -12.27 13.74
C ASP A 38 -2.93 -10.95 14.54
N ARG A 39 -3.37 -9.83 13.97
CA ARG A 39 -3.25 -8.51 14.60
C ARG A 39 -4.26 -8.31 15.72
N ASP A 40 -3.75 -8.06 16.92
CA ASP A 40 -4.52 -7.72 18.13
C ASP A 40 -3.87 -6.54 18.88
N GLU A 41 -4.44 -6.12 20.01
CA GLU A 41 -3.89 -5.03 20.80
C GLU A 41 -2.50 -5.41 21.35
N GLY A 42 -1.55 -4.49 21.27
CA GLY A 42 -0.15 -4.75 21.68
C GLY A 42 0.65 -5.65 20.74
N SER A 43 0.14 -5.97 19.54
CA SER A 43 0.90 -6.73 18.54
C SER A 43 2.18 -6.03 18.09
N LEU A 44 3.22 -6.84 17.89
CA LEU A 44 4.52 -6.43 17.36
C LEU A 44 4.69 -6.95 15.93
N ILE A 45 5.47 -6.23 15.13
CA ILE A 45 5.81 -6.63 13.76
C ILE A 45 7.12 -7.40 13.82
N ILE A 46 7.11 -8.63 13.32
CA ILE A 46 8.27 -9.52 13.33
C ILE A 46 8.51 -9.96 11.89
N TYR A 47 9.77 -9.89 11.44
CA TYR A 47 10.14 -10.47 10.17
C TYR A 47 10.29 -11.99 10.29
N ASP A 48 9.58 -12.73 9.44
CA ASP A 48 9.68 -14.18 9.32
C ASP A 48 10.53 -14.54 8.09
N SER A 49 11.73 -15.09 8.34
CA SER A 49 12.65 -15.47 7.28
C SER A 49 12.20 -16.69 6.47
N SER A 50 11.30 -17.53 7.02
CA SER A 50 10.80 -18.71 6.33
C SER A 50 9.76 -18.34 5.27
N SER A 51 8.86 -17.41 5.60
CA SER A 51 7.87 -16.90 4.64
C SER A 51 8.34 -15.66 3.88
N GLN A 52 9.48 -15.07 4.26
CA GLN A 52 9.99 -13.80 3.71
C GLN A 52 8.95 -12.67 3.80
N THR A 53 8.19 -12.66 4.90
CA THR A 53 7.11 -11.70 5.14
C THR A 53 7.20 -11.12 6.54
N PHE A 54 6.64 -9.93 6.72
CA PHE A 54 6.44 -9.34 8.03
C PHE A 54 5.13 -9.85 8.62
N LYS A 55 5.18 -10.50 9.78
CA LYS A 55 4.00 -10.98 10.50
C LYS A 55 3.72 -10.09 11.69
N VAL A 56 2.48 -9.63 11.79
CA VAL A 56 1.98 -8.91 12.97
C VAL A 56 1.47 -9.93 13.98
N LYS A 57 2.11 -10.01 15.15
CA LYS A 57 1.81 -11.01 16.19
C LYS A 57 1.87 -10.41 17.59
N SER A 58 0.95 -10.82 18.46
CA SER A 58 0.97 -10.45 19.89
C SER A 58 1.93 -11.29 20.74
N ASN A 59 2.41 -12.42 20.24
CA ASN A 59 3.37 -13.27 20.94
C ASN A 59 4.63 -13.48 20.12
N ILE A 60 5.79 -13.25 20.74
CA ILE A 60 7.11 -13.45 20.15
C ILE A 60 7.68 -14.76 20.68
N GLN A 61 7.79 -15.77 19.82
CA GLN A 61 8.48 -17.02 20.13
C GLN A 61 9.77 -17.13 19.32
N ASN A 62 10.82 -16.42 19.77
CA ASN A 62 12.15 -16.54 19.20
C ASN A 62 13.19 -16.35 20.31
N SER A 63 13.99 -17.38 20.58
CA SER A 63 14.99 -17.41 21.64
C SER A 63 16.11 -16.39 21.47
N ASN A 64 16.27 -15.82 20.27
CA ASN A 64 17.27 -14.80 19.96
C ASN A 64 16.69 -13.39 19.90
N THR A 65 15.39 -13.22 20.19
CA THR A 65 14.75 -11.91 20.21
C THR A 65 14.73 -11.37 21.63
N TYR A 66 15.29 -10.16 21.81
CA TYR A 66 15.33 -9.46 23.08
C TYR A 66 14.55 -8.15 22.95
N ILE A 67 13.57 -7.93 23.83
CA ILE A 67 12.89 -6.64 23.96
C ILE A 67 13.70 -5.83 24.98
N VAL A 68 14.56 -4.93 24.49
CA VAL A 68 15.42 -4.11 25.34
C VAL A 68 14.70 -2.78 25.61
N GLY A 69 13.98 -2.71 26.73
CA GLY A 69 13.31 -1.51 27.21
C GLY A 69 11.85 -1.75 27.62
N GLY A 70 11.49 -1.24 28.80
CA GLY A 70 10.14 -1.28 29.35
C GLY A 70 10.15 -1.08 30.87
N SER A 71 9.22 -0.28 31.39
CA SER A 71 8.82 -0.37 32.80
C SER A 71 7.63 -1.32 32.83
N PHE A 72 7.80 -2.47 33.47
CA PHE A 72 6.78 -3.50 33.62
C PHE A 72 5.92 -3.26 34.86
#